data_AF-M1ZSL5-F1
#
_entry.id   AF-M1ZSL5-F1
#
_cell.length_a   1.000
_cell.length_b   1.000
_cell.length_c   1.000
_cell.angle_alpha   90.00
_cell.angle_beta   90.00
_cell.angle_gamma   90.00
#
_symmetry.space_group_name_H-M   'P 1'
#
loop_
_entity.id
_entity.type
_entity.pdbx_description
1 polymer ?
#
loop_
_entity_poly.entity_id
_entity_poly.type
_entity_poly.pdbx_seq_one_letter_code
_entity_poly.pdbx_strand_id
1 'polypeptide(L)'
;AFDAGYIDKDNETIVGLQTDKPLKRIINPFGGIRMVKQALEAYDYKLNPHIKDIFTKYRKTHNDGVFDAYTEEMRKARSAGLLTGLPDAYGRGRIIGDYRRIPLYGVDFLIKNKEEDLKAVKGEMNETTIRKREEISEQIKALIAMKEMALKYGIDISKPAKNAEEAVQFLYFGYLAGVKENNGAAMSLGRVSSFIDIYIERDLKQGILTEEKAQEIIDQFVIKLRLVRHLRTPEYNDLFAGDPNWITEAIGGMGLNGETLVTKTSYRFLNTLNNLGPAPEPNMTILWSQNLPENFKKFCAEMSIKTDSIQYENDDLMRDIYGDDYGIACCVSAMALGKQMQFFGARCNLAKALLYSINGGVDEKKNIKVIDNINAIEDTMLDYEKVKENYFKVLEYIANLYVNTMNIIHYMHDKYAYEGGLMALHDTEVERLMAFGVAGLSVVADSLSAIKYAKVKP
;
A
#
# COMPACT_ATOMS: atom_id res chain seq x y z
N ALA A 1 1.18 20.62 -9.25
CA ALA A 1 1.53 21.44 -8.07
C ALA A 1 3.02 21.82 -8.01
N PHE A 2 3.95 20.88 -8.23
CA PHE A 2 5.40 21.16 -8.19
C PHE A 2 6.02 21.22 -9.59
N ASP A 3 7.15 21.92 -9.73
CA ASP A 3 8.02 21.82 -10.90
C ASP A 3 8.97 20.62 -10.78
N ALA A 4 9.78 20.38 -11.82
CA ALA A 4 10.74 19.29 -11.82
C ALA A 4 11.81 19.51 -10.74
N GLY A 5 12.03 18.49 -9.91
CA GLY A 5 13.07 18.46 -8.88
C GLY A 5 14.15 17.44 -9.24
N TYR A 6 15.39 17.74 -8.90
CA TYR A 6 16.56 16.93 -9.22
C TYR A 6 17.43 16.76 -7.96
N ILE A 7 18.18 15.65 -7.89
CA ILE A 7 19.26 15.48 -6.91
C ILE A 7 20.51 16.14 -7.46
N ASP A 8 20.86 15.78 -8.69
CA ASP A 8 22.00 16.24 -9.45
C ASP A 8 21.71 16.01 -10.93
N LYS A 9 21.11 17.03 -11.56
CA LYS A 9 20.46 16.92 -12.87
C LYS A 9 21.36 16.36 -13.96
N ASP A 10 22.66 16.68 -13.92
CA ASP A 10 23.60 16.29 -14.98
C ASP A 10 24.06 14.83 -14.85
N ASN A 11 23.86 14.20 -13.69
CA ASN A 11 24.28 12.83 -13.38
C ASN A 11 23.11 11.86 -13.18
N GLU A 12 21.87 12.29 -13.42
CA GLU A 12 20.67 11.47 -13.25
C GLU A 12 20.19 10.86 -14.57
N THR A 13 20.31 9.54 -14.71
CA THR A 13 19.73 8.77 -15.84
C THR A 13 18.23 8.56 -15.67
N ILE A 14 17.77 8.35 -14.43
CA ILE A 14 16.35 8.26 -14.08
C ILE A 14 15.98 9.46 -13.20
N VAL A 15 15.02 10.27 -13.64
CA VAL A 15 14.62 11.54 -13.02
C VAL A 15 13.21 11.47 -12.44
N GLY A 16 12.91 12.39 -11.54
CA GLY A 16 11.60 12.55 -10.92
C GLY A 16 11.67 12.55 -9.41
N LEU A 17 11.06 13.56 -8.78
CA LEU A 17 10.91 13.66 -7.33
C LEU A 17 9.48 14.04 -6.96
N GLN A 18 9.03 13.66 -5.76
CA GLN A 18 7.70 14.01 -5.25
C GLN A 18 7.48 15.53 -5.17
N THR A 19 8.53 16.30 -4.91
CA THR A 19 8.50 17.77 -4.92
C THR A 19 9.65 18.34 -5.75
N ASP A 20 9.85 19.65 -5.68
CA ASP A 20 10.96 20.40 -6.27
C ASP A 20 12.33 20.13 -5.60
N LYS A 21 12.38 19.40 -4.48
CA LYS A 21 13.61 19.11 -3.75
C LYS A 21 13.65 17.67 -3.22
N PRO A 22 14.83 17.05 -3.10
CA PRO A 22 14.97 15.73 -2.46
C PRO A 22 14.39 15.72 -1.05
N LEU A 23 13.66 14.65 -0.70
CA LEU A 23 13.10 14.38 0.64
C LEU A 23 12.10 15.41 1.21
N LYS A 24 11.80 16.49 0.48
CA LYS A 24 10.76 17.45 0.88
C LYS A 24 9.38 16.78 0.73
N ARG A 25 8.66 16.66 1.84
CA ARG A 25 7.38 15.95 1.94
C ARG A 25 6.21 16.82 1.45
N ILE A 26 5.27 16.19 0.74
CA ILE A 26 4.01 16.82 0.29
C ILE A 26 2.99 16.81 1.45
N ILE A 27 2.15 17.85 1.53
CA ILE A 27 0.91 17.79 2.31
C ILE A 27 -0.22 17.17 1.47
N ASN A 28 -0.92 16.16 2.01
CA ASN A 28 -2.11 15.61 1.36
C ASN A 28 -3.37 15.91 2.20
N PRO A 29 -4.04 17.04 1.93
CA PRO A 29 -5.20 17.46 2.71
C PRO A 29 -6.49 16.70 2.39
N PHE A 30 -6.58 15.99 1.25
CA PHE A 30 -7.77 15.21 0.88
C PHE A 30 -8.05 14.08 1.87
N GLY A 31 -6.99 13.48 2.43
CA GLY A 31 -7.08 12.48 3.50
C GLY A 31 -7.57 13.04 4.84
N GLY A 32 -7.30 14.32 5.13
CA GLY A 32 -7.72 14.96 6.38
C GLY A 32 -6.88 16.19 6.76
N ILE A 33 -7.51 17.36 6.82
CA ILE A 33 -6.80 18.63 7.12
C ILE A 33 -6.31 18.71 8.57
N ARG A 34 -7.03 18.09 9.51
CA ARG A 34 -6.64 18.01 10.91
C ARG A 34 -5.31 17.26 11.08
N MET A 35 -5.11 16.20 10.32
CA MET A 35 -3.87 15.40 10.36
C MET A 35 -2.70 16.16 9.78
N VAL A 36 -2.91 16.86 8.65
CA VAL A 36 -1.90 17.76 8.09
C VAL A 36 -1.50 18.83 9.10
N LYS A 37 -2.48 19.45 9.78
CA LYS A 37 -2.21 20.45 10.82
C LYS A 37 -1.35 19.88 11.94
N GLN A 38 -1.74 18.74 12.51
CA GLN A 38 -1.02 18.09 13.61
C GLN A 38 0.40 17.67 13.20
N ALA A 39 0.57 17.10 12.01
CA ALA A 39 1.89 16.73 11.51
C ALA A 39 2.79 17.96 11.35
N LEU A 40 2.28 19.06 10.79
CA LEU A 40 3.05 20.30 10.66
C LEU A 40 3.44 20.89 12.02
N GLU A 41 2.50 20.96 12.96
CA GLU A 41 2.75 21.47 14.32
C GLU A 41 3.77 20.62 15.08
N ALA A 42 3.78 19.29 14.89
CA ALA A 42 4.77 18.39 15.48
C ALA A 42 6.21 18.60 14.97
N TYR A 43 6.37 19.29 13.83
CA TYR A 43 7.66 19.63 13.24
C TYR A 43 7.88 21.15 13.17
N ASP A 44 7.20 21.94 14.01
CA ASP A 44 7.33 23.39 14.12
C ASP A 44 6.95 24.18 12.84
N TYR A 45 6.14 23.59 11.96
CA TYR A 45 5.57 24.25 10.79
C TYR A 45 4.13 24.72 11.05
N LYS A 46 3.70 25.74 10.31
CA LYS A 46 2.32 26.25 10.34
C LYS A 46 1.58 25.89 9.07
N LEU A 47 0.36 25.37 9.24
CA LEU A 47 -0.55 25.15 8.12
C LEU A 47 -0.89 26.49 7.44
N ASN A 48 -0.74 26.54 6.12
CA ASN A 48 -1.14 27.70 5.34
C ASN A 48 -2.65 27.99 5.55
N PRO A 49 -3.04 29.20 5.99
CA PRO A 49 -4.44 29.55 6.26
C PRO A 49 -5.37 29.36 5.07
N HIS A 50 -4.87 29.59 3.84
CA HIS A 50 -5.66 29.40 2.63
C HIS A 50 -6.00 27.93 2.38
N ILE A 51 -5.02 27.02 2.59
CA ILE A 51 -5.25 25.57 2.49
C ILE A 51 -6.22 25.11 3.58
N LYS A 52 -6.07 25.63 4.80
CA LYS A 52 -7.02 25.36 5.88
C LYS A 52 -8.45 25.76 5.47
N ASP A 53 -8.64 26.97 4.93
CA ASP A 53 -9.96 27.45 4.51
C ASP A 53 -10.56 26.57 3.41
N ILE A 54 -9.77 26.17 2.41
CA ILE A 54 -10.23 25.26 1.36
C ILE A 54 -10.78 23.96 1.94
N PHE A 55 -9.99 23.28 2.76
CA PHE A 55 -10.32 21.96 3.26
C PHE A 55 -11.18 21.95 4.54
N THR A 56 -11.66 23.11 4.97
CA THR A 56 -12.64 23.22 6.06
C THR A 56 -13.97 23.84 5.62
N LYS A 57 -13.98 24.64 4.54
CA LYS A 57 -15.19 25.34 4.07
C LYS A 57 -15.70 24.85 2.71
N TYR A 58 -14.81 24.45 1.80
CA TYR A 58 -15.17 24.19 0.40
C TYR A 58 -15.05 22.71 0.02
N ARG A 59 -13.95 22.06 0.44
CA ARG A 59 -13.67 20.65 0.14
C ARG A 59 -13.63 19.84 1.42
N LYS A 60 -14.71 19.11 1.69
CA LYS A 60 -14.75 18.11 2.76
C LYS A 60 -13.66 17.05 2.55
N THR A 61 -13.05 16.57 3.62
CA THR A 61 -11.99 15.55 3.57
C THR A 61 -12.54 14.14 3.83
N HIS A 62 -11.74 13.12 3.50
CA HIS A 62 -11.98 11.74 3.92
C HIS A 62 -12.17 11.64 5.45
N ASN A 63 -11.24 12.18 6.25
CA ASN A 63 -11.34 12.19 7.71
C ASN A 63 -12.67 12.77 8.21
N ASP A 64 -13.06 13.96 7.75
CA ASP A 64 -14.33 14.57 8.16
C ASP A 64 -15.54 13.70 7.76
N GLY A 65 -15.50 13.14 6.55
CA GLY A 65 -16.54 12.23 6.05
C GLY A 65 -16.72 11.00 6.95
N VAL A 66 -15.62 10.36 7.32
CA VAL A 66 -15.63 9.19 8.20
C VAL A 66 -16.17 9.53 9.57
N PHE A 67 -15.65 10.59 10.19
CA PHE A 67 -16.06 10.94 11.55
C PHE A 67 -17.51 11.41 11.61
N ASP A 68 -18.04 12.07 10.58
CA ASP A 68 -19.46 12.43 10.54
C ASP A 68 -20.40 11.21 10.48
N ALA A 69 -19.94 10.08 9.94
CA ALA A 69 -20.72 8.84 9.83
C ALA A 69 -20.48 7.84 10.97
N TYR A 70 -19.39 7.98 11.72
CA TYR A 70 -19.08 7.09 12.85
C TYR A 70 -20.10 7.13 13.97
N THR A 71 -20.51 5.94 14.42
CA THR A 71 -21.33 5.78 15.62
C THR A 71 -20.52 5.98 16.90
N GLU A 72 -21.20 6.08 18.04
CA GLU A 72 -20.57 6.21 19.35
C GLU A 72 -19.73 4.97 19.69
N GLU A 73 -20.22 3.77 19.36
CA GLU A 73 -19.55 2.49 19.59
C GLU A 73 -18.23 2.40 18.81
N MET A 74 -18.23 2.81 17.53
CA MET A 74 -17.02 2.85 16.70
C MET A 74 -15.96 3.77 17.32
N ARG A 75 -16.38 4.95 17.78
CA ARG A 75 -15.49 5.92 18.43
C ARG A 75 -14.97 5.39 19.77
N LYS A 76 -15.79 4.71 20.55
CA LYS A 76 -15.39 4.05 21.81
C LYS A 76 -14.37 2.95 21.55
N ALA A 77 -14.64 2.03 20.63
CA ALA A 77 -13.73 0.93 20.28
C ALA A 77 -12.37 1.44 19.77
N ARG A 78 -12.39 2.47 18.92
CA ARG A 78 -11.17 3.15 18.45
C ARG A 78 -10.41 3.79 19.61
N SER A 79 -11.10 4.56 20.46
CA SER A 79 -10.48 5.25 21.59
C SER A 79 -9.90 4.29 22.62
N ALA A 80 -10.53 3.14 22.84
CA ALA A 80 -10.05 2.11 23.76
C ALA A 80 -8.90 1.26 23.18
N GLY A 81 -8.59 1.41 21.89
CA GLY A 81 -7.56 0.61 21.23
C GLY A 81 -7.98 -0.83 20.95
N LEU A 82 -9.30 -1.08 20.86
CA LEU A 82 -9.86 -2.36 20.43
C LEU A 82 -9.72 -2.51 18.90
N LEU A 83 -10.02 -1.42 18.17
CA LEU A 83 -9.74 -1.27 16.74
C LEU A 83 -8.68 -0.18 16.58
N THR A 84 -7.54 -0.48 15.97
CA THR A 84 -6.37 0.43 15.97
C THR A 84 -5.78 0.60 14.58
N GLY A 85 -5.24 1.79 14.35
CA GLY A 85 -4.56 2.15 13.09
C GLY A 85 -5.47 2.11 11.88
N LEU A 86 -6.79 2.31 12.05
CA LEU A 86 -7.73 2.33 10.93
C LEU A 86 -7.37 3.48 9.97
N PRO A 87 -7.56 3.34 8.64
CA PRO A 87 -7.24 4.39 7.68
C PRO A 87 -8.31 5.48 7.63
N ASP A 88 -8.67 6.03 8.79
CA ASP A 88 -9.59 7.14 8.95
C ASP A 88 -8.89 8.51 8.93
N ALA A 89 -7.55 8.53 8.95
CA ALA A 89 -6.72 9.71 9.15
C ALA A 89 -5.58 9.87 8.11
N TYR A 90 -5.49 8.97 7.15
CA TYR A 90 -4.47 8.97 6.10
C TYR A 90 -4.98 8.14 4.91
N GLY A 91 -4.31 8.20 3.75
CA GLY A 91 -4.71 7.42 2.59
C GLY A 91 -4.68 5.91 2.87
N ARG A 92 -5.69 5.17 2.41
CA ARG A 92 -5.80 3.72 2.71
C ARG A 92 -4.64 2.89 2.15
N GLY A 93 -4.09 3.26 0.98
CA GLY A 93 -3.06 2.47 0.31
C GLY A 93 -3.58 1.09 -0.11
N ARG A 94 -2.69 0.09 -0.19
CA ARG A 94 -3.03 -1.29 -0.63
C ARG A 94 -3.63 -1.37 -2.04
N ILE A 95 -3.16 -0.48 -2.91
CA ILE A 95 -3.49 -0.45 -4.33
C ILE A 95 -2.15 -0.42 -5.08
N ILE A 96 -2.02 -1.26 -6.11
CA ILE A 96 -0.84 -1.29 -6.99
C ILE A 96 -1.33 -1.01 -8.40
N GLY A 97 -1.15 0.23 -8.86
CA GLY A 97 -1.34 0.52 -10.29
C GLY A 97 -0.36 -0.32 -11.12
N ASP A 98 -0.80 -0.89 -12.24
CA ASP A 98 0.13 -1.60 -13.11
C ASP A 98 0.97 -0.59 -13.91
N TYR A 99 2.04 -0.09 -13.27
CA TYR A 99 2.91 0.94 -13.82
C TYR A 99 3.63 0.50 -15.11
N ARG A 100 3.70 -0.81 -15.37
CA ARG A 100 4.27 -1.41 -16.59
C ARG A 100 3.45 -1.09 -17.84
N ARG A 101 2.16 -0.77 -17.67
CA ARG A 101 1.28 -0.37 -18.78
C ARG A 101 1.80 0.89 -19.50
N ILE A 102 2.42 1.82 -18.79
CA ILE A 102 2.92 3.07 -19.38
C ILE A 102 4.06 2.82 -20.37
N PRO A 103 5.19 2.17 -20.01
CA PRO A 103 6.23 1.87 -20.98
C PRO A 103 5.77 0.91 -22.08
N LEU A 104 4.84 0.00 -21.80
CA LEU A 104 4.36 -0.96 -22.80
C LEU A 104 3.46 -0.32 -23.87
N TYR A 105 2.57 0.61 -23.47
CA TYR A 105 1.52 1.11 -24.36
C TYR A 105 1.59 2.62 -24.65
N GLY A 106 2.24 3.40 -23.79
CA GLY A 106 2.16 4.87 -23.82
C GLY A 106 0.83 5.39 -23.28
N VAL A 107 0.86 6.62 -22.75
CA VAL A 107 -0.31 7.22 -22.08
C VAL A 107 -1.46 7.48 -23.05
N ASP A 108 -1.20 7.84 -24.31
CA ASP A 108 -2.28 8.15 -25.27
C ASP A 108 -3.11 6.90 -25.61
N PHE A 109 -2.46 5.72 -25.67
CA PHE A 109 -3.17 4.45 -25.82
C PHE A 109 -4.04 4.16 -24.60
N LEU A 110 -3.51 4.35 -23.39
CA LEU A 110 -4.26 4.10 -22.14
C LEU A 110 -5.46 5.03 -22.00
N ILE A 111 -5.31 6.31 -22.36
CA ILE A 111 -6.42 7.28 -22.40
C ILE A 111 -7.50 6.80 -23.36
N LYS A 112 -7.13 6.43 -24.59
CA LYS A 112 -8.09 5.96 -25.59
C LYS A 112 -8.87 4.73 -25.10
N ASN A 113 -8.20 3.78 -24.45
CA ASN A 113 -8.87 2.60 -23.89
C ASN A 113 -9.86 3.00 -22.78
N LYS A 114 -9.48 3.91 -21.88
CA LYS A 114 -10.41 4.40 -20.84
C LYS A 114 -11.59 5.20 -21.39
N GLU A 115 -11.41 5.93 -22.50
CA GLU A 115 -12.52 6.57 -23.22
C GLU A 115 -13.47 5.53 -23.85
N GLU A 116 -12.94 4.42 -24.36
CA GLU A 116 -13.72 3.29 -24.86
C GLU A 116 -14.48 2.60 -23.71
N ASP A 117 -13.83 2.37 -22.58
CA ASP A 117 -14.48 1.86 -21.36
C ASP A 117 -15.62 2.77 -20.90
N LEU A 118 -15.40 4.08 -20.85
CA LEU A 118 -16.43 5.06 -20.51
C LEU A 118 -17.62 5.03 -21.47
N LYS A 119 -17.38 4.82 -22.77
CA LYS A 119 -18.44 4.65 -23.78
C LYS A 119 -19.18 3.32 -23.61
N ALA A 120 -18.50 2.28 -23.14
CA ALA A 120 -19.06 0.97 -22.90
C ALA A 120 -19.98 0.92 -21.67
N VAL A 121 -19.74 1.76 -20.66
CA VAL A 121 -20.63 1.86 -19.48
C VAL A 121 -21.97 2.51 -19.87
N LYS A 122 -22.96 1.67 -20.18
CA LYS A 122 -24.34 2.03 -20.54
C LYS A 122 -25.34 1.41 -19.56
N GLY A 123 -26.61 1.79 -19.65
CA GLY A 123 -27.69 1.25 -18.82
C GLY A 123 -28.42 2.34 -18.05
N GLU A 124 -29.17 1.94 -17.02
CA GLU A 124 -29.84 2.86 -16.11
C GLU A 124 -28.82 3.64 -15.27
N MET A 125 -29.02 4.95 -15.16
CA MET A 125 -28.14 5.86 -14.41
C MET A 125 -28.50 5.86 -12.92
N ASN A 126 -28.27 4.72 -12.27
CA ASN A 126 -28.28 4.60 -10.81
C ASN A 126 -26.92 4.99 -10.20
N GLU A 127 -26.82 5.02 -8.87
CA GLU A 127 -25.60 5.42 -8.15
C GLU A 127 -24.36 4.63 -8.59
N THR A 128 -24.48 3.31 -8.77
CA THR A 128 -23.36 2.46 -9.19
C THR A 128 -22.88 2.82 -10.60
N THR A 129 -23.80 2.96 -11.56
CA THR A 129 -23.45 3.32 -12.95
C THR A 129 -22.87 4.73 -13.02
N ILE A 130 -23.46 5.70 -12.33
CA ILE A 130 -22.98 7.09 -12.31
C ILE A 130 -21.58 7.16 -11.70
N ARG A 131 -21.38 6.56 -10.53
CA ARG A 131 -20.08 6.52 -9.85
C ARG A 131 -19.01 5.89 -10.74
N LYS A 132 -19.29 4.75 -11.37
CA LYS A 132 -18.35 4.10 -12.28
C LYS A 132 -17.94 5.01 -13.43
N ARG A 133 -18.88 5.73 -14.03
CA ARG A 133 -18.57 6.68 -15.14
C ARG A 133 -17.73 7.86 -14.66
N GLU A 134 -18.02 8.40 -13.47
CA GLU A 134 -17.24 9.47 -12.85
C GLU A 134 -15.81 8.98 -12.55
N GLU A 135 -15.65 7.81 -11.93
CA GLU A 135 -14.36 7.20 -11.64
C GLU A 135 -13.51 7.02 -12.91
N ILE A 136 -14.06 6.47 -14.00
CA ILE A 136 -13.34 6.34 -15.27
C ILE A 136 -12.95 7.72 -15.84
N SER A 137 -13.81 8.73 -15.68
CA SER A 137 -13.51 10.09 -16.13
C SER A 137 -12.35 10.71 -15.33
N GLU A 138 -12.29 10.48 -14.01
CA GLU A 138 -11.16 10.88 -13.17
C GLU A 138 -9.88 10.12 -13.52
N GLN A 139 -9.97 8.83 -13.88
CA GLN A 139 -8.84 8.05 -14.38
C GLN A 139 -8.26 8.64 -15.67
N ILE A 140 -9.10 9.06 -16.62
CA ILE A 140 -8.65 9.72 -17.86
C ILE A 140 -7.93 11.03 -17.53
N LYS A 141 -8.49 11.86 -16.65
CA LYS A 141 -7.84 13.11 -16.20
C LYS A 141 -6.51 12.83 -15.53
N ALA A 142 -6.42 11.79 -14.71
CA ALA A 142 -5.18 11.41 -14.05
C ALA A 142 -4.10 11.01 -15.06
N LEU A 143 -4.43 10.21 -16.10
CA LEU A 143 -3.50 9.87 -17.17
C LEU A 143 -2.99 11.12 -17.92
N ILE A 144 -3.87 12.08 -18.20
CA ILE A 144 -3.47 13.37 -18.80
C ILE A 144 -2.49 14.10 -17.88
N ALA A 145 -2.79 14.19 -16.58
CA ALA A 145 -1.93 14.82 -15.59
C ALA A 145 -0.57 14.10 -15.44
N MET A 146 -0.51 12.77 -15.62
CA MET A 146 0.76 12.02 -15.67
C MET A 146 1.64 12.48 -16.83
N LYS A 147 1.04 12.65 -18.03
CA LYS A 147 1.76 13.14 -19.20
C LYS A 147 2.27 14.57 -18.98
N GLU A 148 1.43 15.46 -18.44
CA GLU A 148 1.84 16.82 -18.08
C GLU A 148 2.97 16.84 -17.04
N MET A 149 2.93 15.94 -16.06
CA MET A 149 3.98 15.80 -15.06
C MET A 149 5.30 15.37 -15.71
N ALA A 150 5.29 14.35 -16.57
CA ALA A 150 6.49 13.88 -17.26
C ALA A 150 7.09 14.96 -18.19
N LEU A 151 6.25 15.73 -18.87
CA LEU A 151 6.69 16.84 -19.73
C LEU A 151 7.43 17.94 -18.96
N LYS A 152 7.15 18.14 -17.66
CA LYS A 152 7.96 19.06 -16.82
C LYS A 152 9.41 18.62 -16.67
N TYR A 153 9.69 17.33 -16.82
CA TYR A 153 11.04 16.77 -16.87
C TYR A 153 11.61 16.72 -18.29
N GLY A 154 10.88 17.22 -19.30
CA GLY A 154 11.27 17.20 -20.71
C GLY A 154 11.03 15.85 -21.41
N ILE A 155 10.25 14.95 -20.81
CA ILE A 155 10.05 13.59 -21.31
C ILE A 155 8.59 13.40 -21.72
N ASP A 156 8.38 13.00 -22.97
CA ASP A 156 7.05 12.69 -23.50
C ASP A 156 6.75 11.18 -23.38
N ILE A 157 5.79 10.85 -22.51
CA ILE A 157 5.32 9.48 -22.27
C ILE A 157 4.04 9.13 -23.07
N SER A 158 3.69 9.93 -24.07
CA SER A 158 2.49 9.72 -24.91
C SER A 158 2.50 8.36 -25.62
N LYS A 159 3.68 7.93 -26.09
CA LYS A 159 3.91 6.70 -26.86
C LYS A 159 4.62 5.64 -26.01
N PRO A 160 4.61 4.35 -26.43
CA PRO A 160 5.39 3.30 -25.77
C PRO A 160 6.89 3.64 -25.69
N ALA A 161 7.54 3.12 -24.65
CA ALA A 161 8.98 3.24 -24.46
C ALA A 161 9.75 2.49 -25.55
N LYS A 162 10.81 3.10 -26.06
CA LYS A 162 11.61 2.59 -27.18
C LYS A 162 12.85 1.84 -26.73
N ASN A 163 13.38 2.13 -25.54
CA ASN A 163 14.61 1.55 -24.98
C ASN A 163 14.43 1.25 -23.48
N ALA A 164 15.41 0.61 -22.86
CA ALA A 164 15.39 0.23 -21.45
C ALA A 164 15.32 1.45 -20.51
N GLU A 165 16.02 2.54 -20.85
CA GLU A 165 16.01 3.77 -20.07
C GLU A 165 14.62 4.41 -20.05
N GLU A 166 13.99 4.58 -21.22
CA GLU A 166 12.61 5.04 -21.34
C GLU A 166 11.65 4.09 -20.61
N ALA A 167 11.86 2.77 -20.69
CA ALA A 167 10.97 1.80 -20.06
C ALA A 167 10.95 1.95 -18.53
N VAL A 168 12.12 2.09 -17.91
CA VAL A 168 12.26 2.32 -16.47
C VAL A 168 11.77 3.71 -16.08
N GLN A 169 12.09 4.74 -16.86
CA GLN A 169 11.65 6.11 -16.61
C GLN A 169 10.13 6.27 -16.68
N PHE A 170 9.48 5.66 -17.67
CA PHE A 170 8.04 5.76 -17.88
C PHE A 170 7.28 5.00 -16.78
N LEU A 171 7.78 3.83 -16.41
CA LEU A 171 7.30 3.08 -15.26
C LEU A 171 7.39 3.92 -13.98
N TYR A 172 8.56 4.53 -13.75
CA TYR A 172 8.75 5.38 -12.59
C TYR A 172 7.82 6.60 -12.59
N PHE A 173 7.54 7.21 -13.76
CA PHE A 173 6.57 8.30 -13.80
C PHE A 173 5.15 7.87 -13.44
N GLY A 174 4.73 6.67 -13.80
CA GLY A 174 3.46 6.10 -13.32
C GLY A 174 3.42 6.00 -11.80
N TYR A 175 4.48 5.42 -11.23
CA TYR A 175 4.63 5.30 -9.78
C TYR A 175 4.69 6.67 -9.08
N LEU A 176 5.47 7.60 -9.63
CA LEU A 176 5.68 8.95 -9.12
C LEU A 176 4.37 9.74 -9.07
N ALA A 177 3.51 9.60 -10.10
CA ALA A 177 2.20 10.20 -10.10
C ALA A 177 1.34 9.68 -8.94
N GLY A 178 1.33 8.36 -8.71
CA GLY A 178 0.64 7.73 -7.59
C GLY A 178 1.06 8.30 -6.23
N VAL A 179 2.37 8.41 -5.97
CA VAL A 179 2.90 8.96 -4.69
C VAL A 179 2.89 10.48 -4.57
N LYS A 180 2.54 11.20 -5.65
CA LYS A 180 2.26 12.65 -5.62
C LYS A 180 0.79 12.95 -5.35
N GLU A 181 -0.10 12.07 -5.78
CA GLU A 181 -1.54 12.18 -5.61
C GLU A 181 -1.97 11.68 -4.23
N ASN A 182 -1.41 10.55 -3.80
CA ASN A 182 -1.87 9.81 -2.62
C ASN A 182 -0.79 9.71 -1.54
N ASN A 183 -1.22 9.51 -0.29
CA ASN A 183 -0.35 9.25 0.86
C ASN A 183 -0.73 7.94 1.58
N GLY A 184 -1.03 6.91 0.78
CA GLY A 184 -1.36 5.56 1.25
C GLY A 184 -0.37 5.06 2.31
N ALA A 185 -0.81 4.22 3.24
CA ALA A 185 0.15 3.58 4.16
C ALA A 185 1.20 2.80 3.35
N ALA A 186 0.74 1.89 2.50
CA ALA A 186 1.58 1.15 1.56
C ALA A 186 1.33 1.59 0.11
N MET A 187 2.40 2.01 -0.56
CA MET A 187 2.44 2.45 -1.96
C MET A 187 3.40 1.54 -2.72
N SER A 188 3.00 0.28 -2.88
CA SER A 188 3.85 -0.77 -3.45
C SER A 188 4.08 -0.61 -4.95
N LEU A 189 5.24 -1.10 -5.42
CA LEU A 189 5.68 -0.98 -6.80
C LEU A 189 5.06 -2.07 -7.70
N GLY A 190 4.84 -3.27 -7.16
CA GLY A 190 4.26 -4.39 -7.88
C GLY A 190 5.31 -5.45 -8.22
N ARG A 191 5.37 -5.85 -9.49
CA ARG A 191 6.27 -6.89 -10.02
C ARG A 191 6.86 -6.41 -11.34
N VAL A 192 7.94 -5.66 -11.26
CA VAL A 192 8.49 -4.91 -12.40
C VAL A 192 9.84 -5.42 -12.88
N SER A 193 10.62 -6.11 -12.04
CA SER A 193 12.00 -6.50 -12.37
C SER A 193 12.09 -7.32 -13.66
N SER A 194 11.23 -8.35 -13.79
CA SER A 194 11.27 -9.25 -14.94
C SER A 194 10.63 -8.63 -16.19
N PHE A 195 9.71 -7.67 -16.02
CA PHE A 195 9.20 -6.86 -17.11
C PHE A 195 10.27 -5.92 -17.68
N ILE A 196 11.02 -5.24 -16.80
CA ILE A 196 12.12 -4.36 -17.18
C ILE A 196 13.21 -5.14 -17.91
N ASP A 197 13.49 -6.38 -17.50
CA ASP A 197 14.51 -7.23 -18.13
C ASP A 197 14.25 -7.47 -19.62
N ILE A 198 12.99 -7.48 -20.07
CA ILE A 198 12.64 -7.64 -21.49
C ILE A 198 13.27 -6.52 -22.33
N TYR A 199 13.22 -5.28 -21.84
CA TYR A 199 13.80 -4.13 -22.54
C TYR A 199 15.33 -4.11 -22.41
N ILE A 200 15.86 -4.39 -21.21
CA ILE A 200 17.30 -4.44 -20.98
C ILE A 200 17.95 -5.53 -21.85
N GLU A 201 17.42 -6.75 -21.85
CA GLU A 201 18.00 -7.87 -22.60
C GLU A 201 17.94 -7.63 -24.10
N ARG A 202 16.88 -6.97 -24.61
CA ARG A 202 16.80 -6.55 -26.01
C ARG A 202 17.92 -5.55 -26.34
N ASP A 203 18.10 -4.53 -25.53
CA ASP A 203 19.06 -3.46 -25.79
C ASP A 203 20.52 -3.95 -25.62
N LEU A 204 20.77 -4.89 -24.69
CA LEU A 204 22.04 -5.60 -24.56
C LEU A 204 22.36 -6.42 -25.83
N LYS A 205 21.39 -7.19 -26.35
CA LYS A 205 21.57 -7.99 -27.58
C LYS A 205 21.81 -7.14 -28.82
N GLN A 206 21.26 -5.93 -28.86
CA GLN A 206 21.47 -4.97 -29.94
C GLN A 206 22.75 -4.14 -29.79
N GLY A 207 23.48 -4.29 -28.68
CA GLY A 207 24.68 -3.51 -28.39
C GLY A 207 24.39 -2.03 -28.10
N ILE A 208 23.14 -1.67 -27.80
CA ILE A 208 22.71 -0.31 -27.43
C ILE A 208 23.09 -0.02 -25.98
N LEU A 209 22.99 -1.04 -25.12
CA LEU A 209 23.23 -0.97 -23.70
C LEU A 209 24.39 -1.90 -23.32
N THR A 210 25.13 -1.56 -22.28
CA THR A 210 26.09 -2.47 -21.64
C THR A 210 25.57 -2.89 -20.29
N GLU A 211 26.08 -3.99 -19.73
CA GLU A 211 25.63 -4.47 -18.41
C GLU A 211 25.83 -3.42 -17.30
N GLU A 212 26.93 -2.67 -17.34
CA GLU A 212 27.20 -1.59 -16.39
C GLU A 212 26.12 -0.49 -16.45
N LYS A 213 25.76 -0.04 -17.66
CA LYS A 213 24.71 0.97 -17.84
C LYS A 213 23.32 0.42 -17.50
N ALA A 214 23.08 -0.88 -17.73
CA ALA A 214 21.87 -1.54 -17.27
C ALA A 214 21.76 -1.52 -15.74
N GLN A 215 22.85 -1.80 -15.02
CA GLN A 215 22.87 -1.70 -13.56
C GLN A 215 22.70 -0.25 -13.09
N GLU A 216 23.35 0.73 -13.74
CA GLU A 216 23.19 2.16 -13.42
C GLU A 216 21.73 2.61 -13.51
N ILE A 217 21.00 2.20 -14.56
CA ILE A 217 19.56 2.48 -14.71
C ILE A 217 18.76 1.93 -13.52
N ILE A 218 19.03 0.69 -13.10
CA ILE A 218 18.36 0.08 -11.94
C ILE A 218 18.74 0.76 -10.64
N ASP A 219 20.01 1.11 -10.45
CA ASP A 219 20.50 1.82 -9.26
C ASP A 219 19.84 3.21 -9.16
N GLN A 220 19.81 4.00 -10.25
CA GLN A 220 19.15 5.30 -10.30
C GLN A 220 17.64 5.18 -10.04
N PHE A 221 16.99 4.16 -10.58
CA PHE A 221 15.59 3.88 -10.28
C PHE A 221 15.38 3.59 -8.79
N VAL A 222 16.18 2.70 -8.20
CA VAL A 222 16.10 2.36 -6.77
C VAL A 222 16.42 3.56 -5.87
N ILE A 223 17.36 4.43 -6.26
CA ILE A 223 17.60 5.71 -5.56
C ILE A 223 16.30 6.52 -5.47
N LYS A 224 15.54 6.62 -6.57
CA LYS A 224 14.28 7.36 -6.57
C LYS A 224 13.22 6.73 -5.68
N LEU A 225 13.12 5.40 -5.65
CA LEU A 225 12.23 4.69 -4.72
C LEU A 225 12.63 4.96 -3.27
N ARG A 226 13.93 4.91 -2.94
CA ARG A 226 14.48 5.20 -1.60
C ARG A 226 14.21 6.62 -1.10
N LEU A 227 13.86 7.56 -1.98
CA LEU A 227 13.58 8.96 -1.65
C LEU A 227 12.11 9.29 -1.43
N VAL A 228 11.19 8.36 -1.67
CA VAL A 228 9.75 8.59 -1.47
C VAL A 228 9.45 8.78 0.02
N ARG A 229 8.74 9.86 0.37
CA ARG A 229 8.37 10.21 1.74
C ARG A 229 6.97 10.80 1.81
N HIS A 230 6.25 10.49 2.88
CA HIS A 230 4.96 11.10 3.20
C HIS A 230 5.01 11.83 4.54
N LEU A 231 4.35 12.99 4.63
CA LEU A 231 4.20 13.68 5.91
C LEU A 231 3.26 12.85 6.81
N ARG A 232 3.72 12.51 8.02
CA ARG A 232 3.00 11.68 8.99
C ARG A 232 2.94 12.38 10.35
N THR A 233 1.94 12.04 11.16
CA THR A 233 1.88 12.50 12.56
C THR A 233 2.72 11.58 13.45
N PRO A 234 3.11 12.02 14.66
CA PRO A 234 3.76 11.15 15.64
C PRO A 234 2.97 9.86 15.92
N GLU A 235 1.64 9.92 16.03
CA GLU A 235 0.80 8.74 16.31
C GLU A 235 0.86 7.72 15.16
N TYR A 236 0.98 8.17 13.91
CA TYR A 236 1.23 7.28 12.79
C TYR A 236 2.60 6.61 12.91
N ASN A 237 3.63 7.35 13.29
CA ASN A 237 4.98 6.82 13.44
C ASN A 237 5.08 5.81 14.60
N ASP A 238 4.29 5.96 15.66
CA ASP A 238 4.19 4.97 16.74
C ASP A 238 3.54 3.66 16.27
N LEU A 239 2.59 3.74 15.33
CA LEU A 239 1.93 2.57 14.74
C LEU A 239 2.77 1.90 13.65
N PHE A 240 3.50 2.71 12.87
CA PHE A 240 4.26 2.34 11.70
C PHE A 240 5.66 2.96 11.78
N ALA A 241 6.50 2.38 12.63
CA ALA A 241 7.85 2.86 12.89
C ALA A 241 8.76 2.74 11.66
N GLY A 242 9.76 3.62 11.57
CA GLY A 242 10.80 3.58 10.54
C GLY A 242 10.52 4.41 9.27
N ASP A 243 9.51 5.27 9.29
CA ASP A 243 9.08 6.07 8.12
C ASP A 243 8.78 5.22 6.86
N PRO A 244 8.07 4.07 6.99
CA PRO A 244 7.91 3.11 5.90
C PRO A 244 6.91 3.63 4.85
N ASN A 245 7.15 3.25 3.59
CA ASN A 245 6.23 3.49 2.48
C ASN A 245 5.79 2.17 1.82
N TRP A 246 6.43 1.05 2.18
CA TRP A 246 6.26 -0.29 1.62
C TRP A 246 6.21 -0.24 0.10
N ILE A 247 7.32 0.23 -0.47
CA ILE A 247 7.55 0.25 -1.92
C ILE A 247 7.94 -1.17 -2.33
N THR A 248 6.97 -2.06 -2.22
CA THR A 248 7.19 -3.50 -2.34
C THR A 248 7.35 -3.88 -3.79
N GLU A 249 8.47 -4.52 -4.10
CA GLU A 249 8.78 -5.10 -5.40
C GLU A 249 8.84 -6.62 -5.25
N ALA A 250 7.97 -7.33 -5.97
CA ALA A 250 7.95 -8.78 -6.03
C ALA A 250 8.93 -9.27 -7.11
N ILE A 251 9.89 -10.09 -6.72
CA ILE A 251 11.03 -10.50 -7.56
C ILE A 251 11.01 -12.02 -7.75
N GLY A 252 11.25 -12.46 -8.99
CA GLY A 252 11.41 -13.89 -9.30
C GLY A 252 10.09 -14.62 -9.40
N GLY A 253 9.96 -15.77 -8.74
CA GLY A 253 8.81 -16.68 -8.86
C GLY A 253 8.90 -17.62 -10.06
N MET A 254 7.84 -18.39 -10.28
CA MET A 254 7.66 -19.28 -11.43
C MET A 254 6.41 -18.90 -12.23
N GLY A 255 6.43 -19.18 -13.52
CA GLY A 255 5.25 -19.12 -14.39
C GLY A 255 4.37 -20.34 -14.21
N LEU A 256 3.09 -20.22 -14.58
CA LEU A 256 2.15 -21.35 -14.63
C LEU A 256 2.59 -22.42 -15.64
N ASN A 257 3.44 -22.04 -16.60
CA ASN A 257 4.07 -22.95 -17.57
C ASN A 257 5.26 -23.75 -16.98
N GLY A 258 5.65 -23.50 -15.73
CA GLY A 258 6.78 -24.16 -15.06
C GLY A 258 8.15 -23.51 -15.31
N GLU A 259 8.24 -22.49 -16.16
CA GLU A 259 9.47 -21.72 -16.36
C GLU A 259 9.68 -20.73 -15.22
N THR A 260 10.93 -20.43 -14.89
CA THR A 260 11.21 -19.41 -13.87
C THR A 260 10.97 -18.01 -14.40
N LEU A 261 10.44 -17.14 -13.54
CA LEU A 261 10.34 -15.69 -13.80
C LEU A 261 11.52 -14.92 -13.20
N VAL A 262 12.57 -15.63 -12.74
CA VAL A 262 13.87 -15.05 -12.39
C VAL A 262 14.59 -14.61 -13.66
N THR A 263 15.07 -13.36 -13.66
CA THR A 263 15.77 -12.74 -14.79
C THR A 263 17.11 -12.14 -14.34
N LYS A 264 17.92 -11.61 -15.26
CA LYS A 264 19.14 -10.88 -14.87
C LYS A 264 18.80 -9.65 -14.03
N THR A 265 17.70 -8.96 -14.37
CA THR A 265 17.22 -7.82 -13.58
C THR A 265 16.79 -8.21 -12.17
N SER A 266 16.36 -9.44 -11.91
CA SER A 266 16.17 -9.93 -10.53
C SER A 266 17.46 -9.84 -9.71
N TYR A 267 18.61 -10.18 -10.30
CA TYR A 267 19.92 -9.99 -9.65
C TYR A 267 20.30 -8.52 -9.57
N ARG A 268 20.04 -7.71 -10.61
CA ARG A 268 20.35 -6.27 -10.60
C ARG A 268 19.64 -5.51 -9.48
N PHE A 269 18.37 -5.82 -9.23
CA PHE A 269 17.62 -5.24 -8.10
C PHE A 269 18.27 -5.58 -6.76
N LEU A 270 18.57 -6.85 -6.51
CA LEU A 270 19.25 -7.27 -5.29
C LEU A 270 20.66 -6.69 -5.18
N ASN A 271 21.37 -6.56 -6.29
CA ASN A 271 22.70 -5.98 -6.33
C ASN A 271 22.71 -4.48 -5.97
N THR A 272 21.57 -3.79 -6.03
CA THR A 272 21.48 -2.40 -5.51
C THR A 272 21.80 -2.33 -4.02
N LEU A 273 21.60 -3.40 -3.25
CA LEU A 273 22.00 -3.47 -1.84
C LEU A 273 23.52 -3.56 -1.66
N ASN A 274 24.26 -3.96 -2.70
CA ASN A 274 25.72 -3.90 -2.73
C ASN A 274 26.19 -2.50 -3.16
N ASN A 275 25.67 -1.98 -4.27
CA ASN A 275 26.12 -0.72 -4.87
C ASN A 275 25.71 0.50 -4.03
N LEU A 276 24.47 0.53 -3.56
CA LEU A 276 23.88 1.65 -2.81
C LEU A 276 23.83 1.40 -1.30
N GLY A 277 24.31 0.23 -0.86
CA GLY A 277 24.22 -0.24 0.52
C GLY A 277 22.83 -0.77 0.93
N PRO A 278 22.75 -1.45 2.09
CA PRO A 278 21.50 -1.95 2.66
C PRO A 278 20.49 -0.83 2.89
N ALA A 279 19.21 -1.11 2.59
CA ALA A 279 18.12 -0.17 2.83
C ALA A 279 16.79 -0.92 3.00
N PRO A 280 15.86 -0.38 3.81
CA PRO A 280 14.54 -0.98 3.98
C PRO A 280 13.61 -0.78 2.78
N GLU A 281 13.92 0.19 1.89
CA GLU A 281 13.14 0.48 0.70
C GLU A 281 14.06 0.41 -0.55
N PRO A 282 13.54 -0.01 -1.72
CA PRO A 282 12.26 -0.69 -1.88
C PRO A 282 12.22 -1.99 -1.08
N ASN A 283 11.04 -2.34 -0.57
CA ASN A 283 10.83 -3.60 0.14
C ASN A 283 10.90 -4.78 -0.85
N MET A 284 12.10 -5.32 -1.05
CA MET A 284 12.37 -6.38 -2.02
C MET A 284 11.87 -7.73 -1.51
N THR A 285 10.91 -8.31 -2.24
CA THR A 285 10.19 -9.51 -1.86
C THR A 285 10.45 -10.63 -2.85
N ILE A 286 11.20 -11.64 -2.43
CA ILE A 286 11.44 -12.82 -3.25
C ILE A 286 10.19 -13.70 -3.24
N LEU A 287 9.60 -13.91 -4.42
CA LEU A 287 8.57 -14.91 -4.62
C LEU A 287 9.26 -16.28 -4.66
N TRP A 288 9.31 -16.94 -3.50
CA TRP A 288 10.09 -18.15 -3.28
C TRP A 288 9.36 -19.40 -3.74
N SER A 289 10.02 -20.20 -4.57
CA SER A 289 9.56 -21.52 -4.99
C SER A 289 10.67 -22.55 -4.80
N GLN A 290 10.29 -23.80 -4.51
CA GLN A 290 11.19 -24.95 -4.52
C GLN A 290 11.83 -25.18 -5.89
N ASN A 291 11.22 -24.68 -6.98
CA ASN A 291 11.71 -24.83 -8.35
C ASN A 291 12.51 -23.62 -8.86
N LEU A 292 12.78 -22.61 -8.02
CA LEU A 292 13.67 -21.51 -8.40
C LEU A 292 15.07 -22.02 -8.79
N PRO A 293 15.76 -21.35 -9.74
CA PRO A 293 17.14 -21.65 -10.07
C PRO A 293 18.04 -21.64 -8.83
N GLU A 294 18.84 -22.69 -8.66
CA GLU A 294 19.68 -22.87 -7.46
C GLU A 294 20.64 -21.70 -7.23
N ASN A 295 21.20 -21.12 -8.29
CA ASN A 295 22.07 -19.95 -8.19
C ASN A 295 21.34 -18.72 -7.62
N PHE A 296 20.06 -18.55 -7.97
CA PHE A 296 19.27 -17.43 -7.47
C PHE A 296 18.92 -17.63 -5.99
N LYS A 297 18.57 -18.86 -5.59
CA LYS A 297 18.35 -19.20 -4.18
C LYS A 297 19.59 -18.90 -3.33
N LYS A 298 20.77 -19.33 -3.78
CA LYS A 298 22.04 -19.06 -3.10
C LYS A 298 22.35 -17.57 -3.03
N PHE A 299 22.14 -16.84 -4.12
CA PHE A 299 22.36 -15.39 -4.13
C PHE A 299 21.40 -14.65 -3.20
N CYS A 300 20.11 -15.03 -3.16
CA CYS A 300 19.17 -14.47 -2.20
C CYS A 300 19.61 -14.74 -0.76
N ALA A 301 20.03 -15.98 -0.46
CA ALA A 301 20.52 -16.33 0.88
C ALA A 301 21.77 -15.51 1.26
N GLU A 302 22.72 -15.33 0.34
CA GLU A 302 23.88 -14.47 0.54
C GLU A 302 23.48 -13.02 0.82
N MET A 303 22.56 -12.47 0.03
CA MET A 303 22.08 -11.10 0.22
C MET A 303 21.35 -10.91 1.54
N SER A 304 20.56 -11.90 1.99
CA SER A 304 19.94 -11.90 3.32
C SER A 304 20.99 -11.86 4.43
N ILE A 305 21.99 -12.76 4.39
CA ILE A 305 23.09 -12.80 5.39
C ILE A 305 23.83 -11.46 5.42
N LYS A 306 24.08 -10.87 4.25
CA LYS A 306 24.89 -9.65 4.12
C LYS A 306 24.15 -8.39 4.55
N THR A 307 22.84 -8.32 4.33
CA THR A 307 22.11 -7.03 4.35
C THR A 307 20.89 -7.01 5.25
N ASP A 308 20.31 -8.16 5.59
CA ASP A 308 19.06 -8.28 6.34
C ASP A 308 17.93 -7.39 5.77
N SER A 309 17.91 -7.21 4.44
CA SER A 309 17.07 -6.20 3.75
C SER A 309 16.09 -6.80 2.73
N ILE A 310 15.91 -8.13 2.70
CA ILE A 310 14.97 -8.78 1.78
C ILE A 310 14.00 -9.69 2.51
N GLN A 311 12.78 -9.79 2.00
CA GLN A 311 11.73 -10.67 2.52
C GLN A 311 11.39 -11.77 1.51
N TYR A 312 10.74 -12.83 1.99
CA TYR A 312 10.39 -14.00 1.20
C TYR A 312 8.92 -14.33 1.38
N GLU A 313 8.24 -14.62 0.27
CA GLU A 313 6.84 -15.03 0.26
C GLU A 313 6.68 -16.30 -0.57
N ASN A 314 5.76 -17.18 -0.18
CA ASN A 314 5.65 -18.52 -0.76
C ASN A 314 4.90 -18.51 -2.10
N ASP A 315 5.64 -18.51 -3.20
CA ASP A 315 5.11 -18.55 -4.56
C ASP A 315 4.46 -19.89 -4.91
N ASP A 316 4.93 -20.99 -4.33
CA ASP A 316 4.29 -22.31 -4.53
C ASP A 316 2.89 -22.38 -3.93
N LEU A 317 2.54 -21.47 -3.01
CA LEU A 317 1.19 -21.33 -2.48
C LEU A 317 0.37 -20.28 -3.24
N MET A 318 0.93 -19.09 -3.44
CA MET A 318 0.16 -17.95 -3.95
C MET A 318 -0.11 -18.02 -5.45
N ARG A 319 0.79 -18.61 -6.23
CA ARG A 319 0.67 -18.69 -7.70
C ARG A 319 -0.60 -19.41 -8.14
N ASP A 320 -1.00 -20.45 -7.41
CA ASP A 320 -2.21 -21.22 -7.70
C ASP A 320 -3.50 -20.42 -7.42
N ILE A 321 -3.41 -19.38 -6.58
CA ILE A 321 -4.54 -18.53 -6.18
C ILE A 321 -4.63 -17.28 -7.05
N TYR A 322 -3.51 -16.61 -7.30
CA TYR A 322 -3.46 -15.28 -7.92
C TYR A 322 -2.91 -15.29 -9.36
N GLY A 323 -2.47 -16.45 -9.86
CA GLY A 323 -1.78 -16.59 -11.14
C GLY A 323 -0.29 -16.30 -11.04
N ASP A 324 0.40 -16.18 -12.17
CA ASP A 324 1.84 -15.91 -12.24
C ASP A 324 2.20 -14.43 -12.45
N ASP A 325 1.21 -13.52 -12.49
CA ASP A 325 1.39 -12.07 -12.57
C ASP A 325 0.71 -11.31 -11.42
N TYR A 326 1.02 -11.74 -10.19
CA TYR A 326 0.61 -11.05 -8.96
C TYR A 326 1.78 -10.26 -8.35
N GLY A 327 1.45 -9.25 -7.55
CA GLY A 327 2.39 -8.52 -6.71
C GLY A 327 2.02 -8.62 -5.23
N ILE A 328 2.91 -8.17 -4.36
CA ILE A 328 2.68 -8.10 -2.91
C ILE A 328 2.44 -6.64 -2.52
N ALA A 329 1.26 -6.36 -1.96
CA ALA A 329 0.96 -5.04 -1.40
C ALA A 329 1.30 -4.99 0.08
N CYS A 330 1.99 -3.92 0.49
CA CYS A 330 2.50 -3.74 1.85
C CYS A 330 3.47 -4.86 2.21
N CYS A 331 3.17 -5.66 3.23
CA CYS A 331 4.05 -6.71 3.69
C CYS A 331 3.82 -8.05 2.98
N VAL A 332 2.59 -8.57 3.02
CA VAL A 332 2.31 -10.01 2.76
C VAL A 332 1.05 -10.26 1.91
N SER A 333 0.43 -9.22 1.35
CA SER A 333 -0.90 -9.35 0.76
C SER A 333 -0.84 -9.36 -0.76
N ALA A 334 -0.94 -10.56 -1.32
CA ALA A 334 -0.95 -10.76 -2.77
C ALA A 334 -2.19 -10.19 -3.46
N MET A 335 -2.00 -9.71 -4.68
CA MET A 335 -3.06 -9.30 -5.59
C MET A 335 -2.62 -9.43 -7.04
N ALA A 336 -3.52 -9.87 -7.91
CA ALA A 336 -3.30 -9.84 -9.36
C ALA A 336 -3.17 -8.40 -9.85
N LEU A 337 -2.05 -8.09 -10.53
CA LEU A 337 -1.72 -6.72 -10.90
C LEU A 337 -2.71 -6.14 -11.91
N GLY A 338 -3.15 -4.91 -11.65
CA GLY A 338 -4.12 -4.21 -12.49
C GLY A 338 -5.53 -4.80 -12.50
N LYS A 339 -5.82 -5.85 -11.69
CA LYS A 339 -7.11 -6.56 -11.67
C LYS A 339 -7.75 -6.61 -10.29
N GLN A 340 -6.93 -6.58 -9.25
CA GLN A 340 -7.36 -6.64 -7.86
C GLN A 340 -6.82 -5.46 -7.07
N MET A 341 -7.60 -5.03 -6.08
CA MET A 341 -7.13 -4.13 -5.03
C MET A 341 -7.69 -4.57 -3.67
N GLN A 342 -7.10 -4.05 -2.59
CA GLN A 342 -7.56 -4.35 -1.24
C GLN A 342 -8.04 -3.09 -0.54
N PHE A 343 -9.21 -3.20 0.07
CA PHE A 343 -9.66 -2.25 1.07
C PHE A 343 -8.94 -2.53 2.39
N PHE A 344 -7.94 -1.69 2.70
CA PHE A 344 -7.08 -1.85 3.86
C PHE A 344 -7.85 -1.68 5.18
N GLY A 345 -7.90 -2.72 6.00
CA GLY A 345 -8.63 -2.67 7.27
C GLY A 345 -7.80 -2.34 8.51
N ALA A 346 -6.47 -2.27 8.42
CA ALA A 346 -5.57 -2.27 9.58
C ALA A 346 -5.77 -3.48 10.50
N ARG A 347 -6.01 -3.33 11.81
CA ARG A 347 -6.12 -4.48 12.72
C ARG A 347 -7.05 -4.30 13.93
N CYS A 348 -7.69 -5.41 14.31
CA CYS A 348 -8.37 -5.62 15.58
C CYS A 348 -7.43 -6.20 16.64
N ASN A 349 -7.52 -5.74 17.89
CA ASN A 349 -6.71 -6.23 19.01
C ASN A 349 -7.38 -7.42 19.72
N LEU A 350 -6.97 -8.64 19.37
CA LEU A 350 -7.52 -9.88 19.93
C LEU A 350 -7.16 -10.06 21.41
N ALA A 351 -5.98 -9.60 21.83
CA ALA A 351 -5.57 -9.69 23.23
C ALA A 351 -6.46 -8.83 24.14
N LYS A 352 -6.79 -7.61 23.69
CA LYS A 352 -7.74 -6.75 24.40
C LYS A 352 -9.16 -7.33 24.37
N ALA A 353 -9.57 -7.94 23.25
CA ALA A 353 -10.84 -8.66 23.18
C ALA A 353 -10.94 -9.79 24.23
N LEU A 354 -9.85 -10.53 24.48
CA LEU A 354 -9.78 -11.54 25.53
C LEU A 354 -9.90 -10.94 26.94
N LEU A 355 -9.26 -9.79 27.19
CA LEU A 355 -9.43 -9.08 28.45
C LEU A 355 -10.88 -8.62 28.65
N TYR A 356 -11.53 -8.15 27.59
CA TYR A 356 -12.93 -7.73 27.66
C TYR A 356 -13.86 -8.90 27.91
N SER A 357 -13.56 -10.10 27.41
CA SER A 357 -14.36 -11.28 27.72
C SER A 357 -14.27 -11.71 29.19
N ILE A 358 -13.18 -11.35 29.88
CA ILE A 358 -12.98 -11.60 31.31
C ILE A 358 -13.62 -10.47 32.14
N ASN A 359 -13.36 -9.22 31.75
CA ASN A 359 -13.74 -8.00 32.49
C ASN A 359 -15.15 -7.50 32.18
N GLY A 360 -16.02 -8.34 31.62
CA GLY A 360 -17.40 -7.95 31.31
C GLY A 360 -17.48 -6.78 30.32
N GLY A 361 -16.62 -6.73 29.31
CA GLY A 361 -16.62 -5.68 28.27
C GLY A 361 -16.07 -4.32 28.71
N VAL A 362 -15.39 -4.24 29.86
CA VAL A 362 -14.76 -3.02 30.39
C VAL A 362 -13.28 -2.97 30.01
N ASP A 363 -12.82 -1.81 29.54
CA ASP A 363 -11.41 -1.56 29.27
C ASP A 363 -10.58 -1.53 30.56
N GLU A 364 -9.54 -2.35 30.61
CA GLU A 364 -8.73 -2.60 31.80
C GLU A 364 -7.86 -1.41 32.23
N LYS A 365 -7.62 -0.44 31.35
CA LYS A 365 -6.79 0.74 31.64
C LYS A 365 -7.60 2.01 31.83
N LYS A 366 -8.68 2.14 31.08
CA LYS A 366 -9.52 3.35 31.03
C LYS A 366 -10.77 3.23 31.89
N ASN A 367 -11.11 2.04 32.37
CA ASN A 367 -12.30 1.76 33.17
C ASN A 367 -13.59 2.24 32.50
N ILE A 368 -13.67 2.09 31.18
CA ILE A 368 -14.87 2.44 30.39
C ILE A 368 -15.53 1.17 29.87
N LYS A 369 -16.87 1.12 29.89
CA LYS A 369 -17.64 0.06 29.25
C LYS A 369 -17.58 0.25 27.72
N VAL A 370 -17.01 -0.73 27.02
CA VAL A 370 -16.86 -0.70 25.55
C VAL A 370 -17.80 -1.67 24.87
N ILE A 371 -18.03 -2.83 25.47
CA ILE A 371 -18.94 -3.86 24.94
C ILE A 371 -19.99 -4.19 26.00
N ASP A 372 -21.26 -4.09 25.60
CA ASP A 372 -22.39 -4.45 26.45
C ASP A 372 -22.68 -5.96 26.41
N ASN A 373 -23.49 -6.44 27.35
CA ASN A 373 -23.97 -7.83 27.39
C ASN A 373 -22.87 -8.92 27.51
N ILE A 374 -21.70 -8.57 28.04
CA ILE A 374 -20.68 -9.51 28.47
C ILE A 374 -20.67 -9.57 30.00
N ASN A 375 -20.86 -10.76 30.56
CA ASN A 375 -20.79 -10.98 32.01
C ASN A 375 -19.33 -11.06 32.45
N ALA A 376 -18.98 -10.38 33.53
CA ALA A 376 -17.64 -10.49 34.11
C ALA A 376 -17.44 -11.90 34.72
N ILE A 377 -16.19 -12.37 34.67
CA ILE A 377 -15.80 -13.64 35.30
C ILE A 377 -15.25 -13.32 36.69
N GLU A 378 -16.00 -13.68 37.73
CA GLU A 378 -15.66 -13.41 39.14
C GLU A 378 -15.05 -14.63 39.87
N ASP A 379 -14.73 -15.69 39.13
CA ASP A 379 -14.17 -16.92 39.68
C ASP A 379 -12.75 -16.67 40.26
N THR A 380 -12.42 -17.35 41.36
CA THR A 380 -11.07 -17.26 41.97
C THR A 380 -9.96 -17.88 41.12
N MET A 381 -10.34 -18.71 40.15
CA MET A 381 -9.48 -19.36 39.17
C MET A 381 -10.21 -19.31 37.83
N LEU A 382 -9.52 -18.89 36.77
CA LEU A 382 -10.16 -18.81 35.45
C LEU A 382 -10.47 -20.21 34.91
N ASP A 383 -11.71 -20.41 34.47
CA ASP A 383 -12.14 -21.61 33.76
C ASP A 383 -12.05 -21.40 32.24
N TYR A 384 -11.40 -22.33 31.54
CA TYR A 384 -11.15 -22.22 30.11
C TYR A 384 -12.42 -22.15 29.27
N GLU A 385 -13.42 -23.00 29.55
CA GLU A 385 -14.63 -23.04 28.72
C GLU A 385 -15.49 -21.79 28.96
N LYS A 386 -15.59 -21.28 30.20
CA LYS A 386 -16.25 -19.99 30.48
C LYS A 386 -15.58 -18.81 29.77
N VAL A 387 -14.24 -18.71 29.86
CA VAL A 387 -13.48 -17.64 29.19
C VAL A 387 -13.68 -17.71 27.68
N LYS A 388 -13.58 -18.91 27.10
CA LYS A 388 -13.77 -19.15 25.66
C LYS A 388 -15.18 -18.77 25.19
N GLU A 389 -16.21 -19.13 25.94
CA GLU A 389 -17.60 -18.77 25.59
C GLU A 389 -17.78 -17.25 25.53
N ASN A 390 -17.34 -16.53 26.57
CA ASN A 390 -17.40 -15.06 26.56
C ASN A 390 -16.53 -14.46 25.44
N TYR A 391 -15.36 -15.04 25.17
CA TYR A 391 -14.46 -14.56 24.13
C TYR A 391 -15.11 -14.64 22.75
N PHE A 392 -15.83 -15.73 22.45
CA PHE A 392 -16.56 -15.84 21.18
C PHE A 392 -17.68 -14.79 21.03
N LYS A 393 -18.41 -14.47 22.11
CA LYS A 393 -19.40 -13.38 22.10
C LYS A 393 -18.75 -12.04 21.79
N VAL A 394 -17.59 -11.77 22.40
CA VAL A 394 -16.81 -10.56 22.13
C VAL A 394 -16.33 -10.51 20.68
N LEU A 395 -15.81 -11.62 20.15
CA LEU A 395 -15.35 -11.68 18.75
C LEU A 395 -16.48 -11.47 17.75
N GLU A 396 -17.66 -12.04 17.98
CA GLU A 396 -18.84 -11.84 17.13
C GLU A 396 -19.25 -10.36 17.08
N TYR A 397 -19.33 -9.71 18.25
CA TYR A 397 -19.59 -8.27 18.35
C TYR A 397 -18.54 -7.45 17.58
N ILE A 398 -17.26 -7.73 17.79
CA ILE A 398 -16.17 -6.97 17.17
C ILE A 398 -16.15 -7.19 15.66
N ALA A 399 -16.40 -8.39 15.17
CA ALA A 399 -16.45 -8.66 13.74
C ALA A 399 -17.51 -7.78 13.05
N ASN A 400 -18.72 -7.70 13.63
CA ASN A 400 -19.77 -6.83 13.11
C ASN A 400 -19.38 -5.34 13.16
N LEU A 401 -18.85 -4.88 14.29
CA LEU A 401 -18.42 -3.49 14.45
C LEU A 401 -17.31 -3.13 13.46
N TYR A 402 -16.33 -4.01 13.29
CA TYR A 402 -15.17 -3.79 12.43
C TYR A 402 -15.56 -3.74 10.96
N VAL A 403 -16.40 -4.65 10.48
CA VAL A 403 -16.95 -4.63 9.12
C VAL A 403 -17.68 -3.32 8.84
N ASN A 404 -18.60 -2.92 9.72
CA ASN A 404 -19.35 -1.67 9.55
C ASN A 404 -18.45 -0.43 9.59
N THR A 405 -17.43 -0.45 10.44
CA THR A 405 -16.43 0.63 10.49
C THR A 405 -15.67 0.73 9.17
N MET A 406 -15.25 -0.39 8.59
CA MET A 406 -14.54 -0.40 7.31
C MET A 406 -15.44 0.01 6.14
N ASN A 407 -16.71 -0.40 6.15
CA ASN A 407 -17.68 0.04 5.14
C ASN A 407 -17.77 1.58 5.07
N ILE A 408 -17.84 2.25 6.22
CA ILE A 408 -17.83 3.73 6.28
C ILE A 408 -16.51 4.29 5.75
N ILE A 409 -15.37 3.76 6.21
CA ILE A 409 -14.06 4.25 5.80
C ILE A 409 -13.90 4.17 4.29
N HIS A 410 -14.15 3.01 3.68
CA HIS A 410 -13.90 2.84 2.26
C HIS A 410 -14.91 3.58 1.38
N TYR A 411 -16.17 3.69 1.82
CA TYR A 411 -17.15 4.56 1.16
C TYR A 411 -16.69 6.01 1.13
N MET A 412 -16.23 6.55 2.26
CA MET A 412 -15.77 7.94 2.35
C MET A 412 -14.45 8.16 1.60
N HIS A 413 -13.58 7.14 1.54
CA HIS A 413 -12.33 7.23 0.80
C HIS A 413 -12.59 7.27 -0.71
N ASP A 414 -13.46 6.41 -1.24
CA ASP A 414 -13.87 6.46 -2.66
C ASP A 414 -14.50 7.82 -2.99
N LYS A 415 -15.30 8.38 -2.08
CA LYS A 415 -15.97 9.67 -2.31
C LYS A 415 -15.05 10.87 -2.25
N TYR A 416 -14.09 10.90 -1.33
CA TYR A 416 -13.32 12.12 -1.03
C TYR A 416 -11.84 12.05 -1.38
N ALA A 417 -11.28 10.86 -1.60
CA ALA A 417 -9.87 10.65 -1.88
C ALA A 417 -9.66 9.46 -2.84
N TYR A 418 -10.46 9.38 -3.91
CA TYR A 418 -10.32 8.36 -4.95
C TYR A 418 -8.93 8.42 -5.59
N GLU A 419 -8.26 7.28 -5.70
CA GLU A 419 -6.90 7.17 -6.21
C GLU A 419 -6.85 7.09 -7.75
N GLY A 420 -7.34 8.13 -8.42
CA GLY A 420 -7.52 8.19 -9.87
C GLY A 420 -6.29 7.75 -10.66
N GLY A 421 -5.09 8.18 -10.27
CA GLY A 421 -3.84 7.81 -10.94
C GLY A 421 -3.48 6.33 -10.80
N LEU A 422 -3.73 5.71 -9.65
CA LEU A 422 -3.48 4.28 -9.46
C LEU A 422 -4.54 3.44 -10.19
N MET A 423 -5.81 3.83 -10.06
CA MET A 423 -6.96 3.13 -10.65
C MET A 423 -6.99 3.24 -12.17
N ALA A 424 -6.41 4.30 -12.75
CA ALA A 424 -6.26 4.44 -14.20
C ALA A 424 -5.39 3.34 -14.83
N LEU A 425 -4.51 2.74 -14.03
CA LEU A 425 -3.62 1.65 -14.41
C LEU A 425 -4.18 0.26 -14.03
N HIS A 426 -5.48 0.17 -13.81
CA HIS A 426 -6.23 -1.07 -13.64
C HIS A 426 -7.21 -1.28 -14.80
N ASP A 427 -7.70 -2.51 -14.92
CA ASP A 427 -8.92 -2.80 -15.68
C ASP A 427 -10.10 -2.01 -15.11
N THR A 428 -11.14 -1.81 -15.91
CA THR A 428 -12.30 -1.02 -15.47
C THR A 428 -13.11 -1.72 -14.39
N GLU A 429 -13.17 -3.05 -14.42
CA GLU A 429 -13.68 -3.84 -13.30
C GLU A 429 -12.51 -4.34 -12.47
N VAL A 430 -12.48 -3.92 -11.21
CA VAL A 430 -11.44 -4.29 -10.24
C VAL A 430 -12.10 -5.05 -9.11
N GLU A 431 -11.62 -6.26 -8.87
CA GLU A 431 -12.03 -7.03 -7.71
C GLU A 431 -11.49 -6.37 -6.43
N ARG A 432 -12.38 -6.17 -5.46
CA ARG A 432 -12.08 -5.46 -4.21
C ARG A 432 -12.23 -6.42 -3.04
N LEU A 433 -11.12 -6.66 -2.33
CA LEU A 433 -11.09 -7.53 -1.16
C LEU A 433 -10.99 -6.69 0.11
N MET A 434 -11.91 -6.91 1.06
CA MET A 434 -11.84 -6.27 2.37
C MET A 434 -10.83 -7.00 3.26
N ALA A 435 -9.72 -6.34 3.57
CA ALA A 435 -8.61 -6.95 4.30
C ALA A 435 -8.69 -6.65 5.80
N PHE A 436 -9.23 -7.59 6.58
CA PHE A 436 -9.29 -7.49 8.04
C PHE A 436 -8.03 -8.07 8.69
N GLY A 437 -7.32 -7.26 9.46
CA GLY A 437 -6.17 -7.71 10.23
C GLY A 437 -6.53 -8.01 11.69
N VAL A 438 -5.70 -8.82 12.32
CA VAL A 438 -5.75 -9.12 13.75
C VAL A 438 -4.38 -8.91 14.39
N ALA A 439 -4.37 -8.51 15.66
CA ALA A 439 -3.17 -8.29 16.46
C ALA A 439 -3.25 -9.07 17.77
N GLY A 440 -2.11 -9.52 18.28
CA GLY A 440 -2.02 -10.23 19.55
C GLY A 440 -2.45 -11.69 19.50
N LEU A 441 -2.38 -12.34 18.32
CA LEU A 441 -2.78 -13.74 18.15
C LEU A 441 -2.02 -14.69 19.10
N SER A 442 -0.68 -14.57 19.18
CA SER A 442 0.13 -15.40 20.09
C SER A 442 -0.20 -15.13 21.55
N VAL A 443 -0.41 -13.86 21.93
CA VAL A 443 -0.80 -13.50 23.30
C VAL A 443 -2.11 -14.19 23.69
N VAL A 444 -3.10 -14.23 22.79
CA VAL A 444 -4.35 -14.93 23.03
C VAL A 444 -4.14 -16.44 23.12
N ALA A 445 -3.38 -17.02 22.19
CA ALA A 445 -3.10 -18.46 22.18
C ALA A 445 -2.41 -18.91 23.49
N ASP A 446 -1.39 -18.18 23.92
CA ASP A 446 -0.64 -18.46 25.14
C ASP A 446 -1.49 -18.23 26.40
N SER A 447 -2.30 -17.16 26.42
CA SER A 447 -3.20 -16.89 27.55
C SER A 447 -4.25 -17.98 27.71
N LEU A 448 -4.87 -18.41 26.60
CA LEU A 448 -5.83 -19.50 26.60
C LEU A 448 -5.18 -20.84 26.97
N SER A 449 -3.94 -21.08 26.53
CA SER A 449 -3.13 -22.23 26.94
C SER A 449 -2.86 -22.22 28.45
N ALA A 450 -2.44 -21.08 29.01
CA ALA A 450 -2.19 -20.92 30.44
C ALA A 450 -3.46 -21.17 31.27
N ILE A 451 -4.61 -20.65 30.84
CA ILE A 451 -5.90 -20.88 31.51
C ILE A 451 -6.28 -22.37 31.47
N LYS A 452 -5.98 -23.07 30.37
CA LYS A 452 -6.34 -24.49 30.19
C LYS A 452 -5.40 -25.46 30.90
N TYR A 453 -4.10 -25.18 30.90
CA TYR A 453 -3.06 -26.11 31.31
C TYR A 453 -2.32 -25.70 32.59
N ALA A 454 -2.60 -24.52 33.15
CA ALA A 454 -2.07 -24.05 34.42
C ALA A 454 -3.20 -23.52 35.32
N LYS A 455 -2.83 -22.97 36.49
CA LYS A 455 -3.77 -22.33 37.42
C LYS A 455 -3.61 -20.82 37.33
N VAL A 456 -4.50 -20.17 36.61
CA VAL A 456 -4.47 -18.71 36.42
C VAL A 456 -5.46 -18.05 37.38
N LYS A 457 -4.94 -17.17 38.24
CA LYS A 457 -5.73 -16.35 39.16
C LYS A 457 -5.84 -14.92 38.60
N PRO A 458 -7.06 -14.35 38.48
CA PRO A 458 -7.29 -13.01 37.92
C PRO A 458 -6.58 -11.87 38.66
#